data_AF-A0A8B6GQV9-F1
#
_entry.id   AF-A0A8B6GQV9-F1
#
_cell.length_a   1.000
_cell.length_b   1.000
_cell.length_c   1.000
_cell.angle_alpha   90.00
_cell.angle_beta   90.00
_cell.angle_gamma   90.00
#
_symmetry.space_group_name_H-M   'P 1'
#
loop_
_entity.id
_entity.type
_entity.pdbx_description
1 polymer ?
#
loop_
_entity_poly.entity_id
_entity_poly.type
_entity_poly.pdbx_seq_one_letter_code
_entity_poly.pdbx_strand_id
1 'polypeptide(L)'
;SHAKYNRDRLHFNIQGSNLDRGCQIAPGTSFEDVDNSGNPCFIVTVNFNGTMFGSFSQWVVFDFGTQPVLVRKLAVEVGAKSIHEKVKSLRQKLQFDRWTSENREIVRFETKFVDELGEKLKRQYKAPLSSENVITQHTVATELNRNNYHHKMHKLLELEEITRHQIISSYNLCTQIELQNAIQGTTYLYAQSGELFAKVPLIDYLTEDTDAGKLILTSVRTVLLAPSDQHDNIVYEAVLIGKENYDLDGRGKEHIYIALSPPCVTAMNKLGYKTGSEVEVEIQFQMDRGLFCMMHHAIDCLNSSDIVFPDISRINPHSNILNGDQVQAVQHIVAERTGYTPPFVIYGAFGTGKTETIGQAAMVLLKERPTSKILICAQSNR
;
A
#
# COMPACT_ATOMS: atom_id res chain seq x y z
N SER A 1 -27.97 -0.33 -1.52
CA SER A 1 -26.70 -0.44 -2.27
C SER A 1 -26.09 -1.81 -1.99
N HIS A 2 -25.43 -2.43 -2.97
CA HIS A 2 -25.04 -3.84 -2.98
C HIS A 2 -24.34 -4.31 -1.69
N ALA A 3 -25.08 -4.91 -0.76
CA ALA A 3 -24.51 -5.63 0.36
C ALA A 3 -23.98 -6.96 -0.17
N LYS A 4 -22.67 -7.03 -0.43
CA LYS A 4 -21.95 -8.31 -0.43
C LYS A 4 -22.43 -9.06 0.81
N TYR A 5 -22.98 -10.27 0.64
CA TYR A 5 -23.26 -11.17 1.75
C TYR A 5 -21.99 -11.26 2.61
N ASN A 6 -21.97 -10.59 3.76
CA ASN A 6 -20.85 -10.72 4.69
C ASN A 6 -20.97 -12.11 5.31
N ARG A 7 -20.17 -13.07 4.83
CA ARG A 7 -20.19 -14.47 5.27
C ARG A 7 -20.00 -14.58 6.79
N ASP A 8 -19.29 -13.62 7.37
CA ASP A 8 -19.01 -13.56 8.80
C ASP A 8 -20.22 -13.15 9.63
N ARG A 9 -21.23 -12.52 9.02
CA ARG A 9 -22.42 -11.97 9.70
C ARG A 9 -23.14 -13.01 10.56
N LEU A 10 -23.21 -14.26 10.10
CA LEU A 10 -23.88 -15.36 10.82
C LEU A 10 -23.22 -15.71 12.15
N HIS A 11 -21.95 -15.32 12.35
CA HIS A 11 -21.23 -15.57 13.59
C HIS A 11 -21.49 -14.51 14.66
N PHE A 12 -22.13 -13.38 14.31
CA PHE A 12 -22.40 -12.29 15.23
C PHE A 12 -23.90 -12.10 15.45
N ASN A 13 -24.29 -11.91 16.70
CA ASN A 13 -25.63 -11.49 17.07
C ASN A 13 -25.58 -10.45 18.19
N ILE A 14 -26.63 -9.64 18.29
CA ILE A 14 -26.77 -8.60 19.29
C ILE A 14 -27.70 -9.12 20.39
N GLN A 15 -27.32 -8.89 21.64
CA GLN A 15 -28.09 -9.25 22.82
C GLN A 15 -28.63 -8.00 23.50
N GLY A 16 -29.90 -8.05 23.89
CA GLY A 16 -30.60 -6.95 24.54
C GLY A 16 -31.89 -7.45 25.19
N SER A 17 -32.51 -6.57 25.96
CA SER A 17 -33.76 -6.83 26.67
C SER A 17 -34.87 -7.14 25.65
N ASN A 18 -35.50 -8.31 25.76
CA ASN A 18 -36.57 -8.78 24.87
C ASN A 18 -36.18 -8.99 23.39
N LEU A 19 -34.91 -9.30 23.11
CA LEU A 19 -34.49 -9.69 21.75
C LEU A 19 -34.45 -11.22 21.57
N ASP A 20 -34.91 -11.68 20.41
CA ASP A 20 -34.81 -13.09 20.01
C ASP A 20 -33.35 -13.55 19.87
N ARG A 21 -33.10 -14.84 20.10
CA ARG A 21 -31.78 -15.43 19.89
C ARG A 21 -31.36 -15.30 18.42
N GLY A 22 -30.15 -14.80 18.19
CA GLY A 22 -29.62 -14.62 16.84
C GLY A 22 -30.03 -13.30 16.18
N CYS A 23 -30.63 -12.37 16.92
CA CYS A 23 -31.00 -11.06 16.42
C CYS A 23 -29.77 -10.28 15.90
N GLN A 24 -29.90 -9.62 14.75
CA GLN A 24 -28.83 -8.82 14.11
C GLN A 24 -29.23 -7.37 13.87
N ILE A 25 -30.50 -7.04 14.06
CA ILE A 25 -31.07 -5.71 13.88
C ILE A 25 -32.10 -5.52 14.98
N ALA A 26 -31.95 -4.48 15.77
CA ALA A 26 -32.83 -4.19 16.89
C ALA A 26 -33.02 -2.68 17.06
N PRO A 27 -34.16 -2.23 17.59
CA PRO A 27 -34.37 -0.82 17.91
C PRO A 27 -33.47 -0.38 19.06
N GLY A 28 -33.06 0.90 19.07
CA GLY A 28 -32.21 1.47 20.12
C GLY A 28 -32.79 1.31 21.54
N THR A 29 -34.12 1.31 21.65
CA THR A 29 -34.86 1.11 22.91
C THR A 29 -34.55 -0.22 23.61
N SER A 30 -34.05 -1.23 22.89
CA SER A 30 -33.66 -2.52 23.46
C SER A 30 -32.33 -2.49 24.20
N PHE A 31 -31.60 -1.37 24.16
CA PHE A 31 -30.24 -1.20 24.69
C PHE A 31 -30.11 -0.03 25.66
N GLU A 32 -31.21 0.64 26.01
CA GLU A 32 -31.22 1.72 26.98
C GLU A 32 -30.83 1.20 28.37
N ASP A 33 -29.89 1.89 29.00
CA ASP A 33 -29.40 1.61 30.34
C ASP A 33 -29.03 2.93 31.05
N VAL A 34 -28.62 2.86 32.31
CA VAL A 34 -28.19 4.01 33.11
C VAL A 34 -26.76 3.80 33.56
N ASP A 35 -25.89 4.78 33.32
CA ASP A 35 -24.49 4.70 33.73
C ASP A 35 -24.32 4.79 35.26
N ASN A 36 -23.12 4.55 35.76
CA ASN A 36 -22.83 4.60 37.21
C ASN A 36 -23.06 5.99 37.84
N SER A 37 -23.25 7.03 37.04
CA SER A 37 -23.49 8.41 37.47
C SER A 37 -24.97 8.81 37.33
N GLY A 38 -25.86 7.90 36.90
CA GLY A 38 -27.28 8.16 36.72
C GLY A 38 -27.66 8.76 35.37
N ASN A 39 -26.74 8.84 34.41
CA ASN A 39 -27.04 9.37 33.07
C ASN A 39 -27.56 8.25 32.15
N PRO A 40 -28.52 8.55 31.27
CA PRO A 40 -28.97 7.59 30.26
C PRO A 40 -27.83 7.24 29.29
N CYS A 41 -27.62 5.95 29.06
CA CYS A 41 -26.62 5.43 28.15
C CYS A 41 -27.19 4.25 27.33
N PHE A 42 -26.44 3.81 26.32
CA PHE A 42 -26.79 2.63 25.55
C PHE A 42 -25.71 1.56 25.70
N ILE A 43 -26.08 0.36 26.17
CA ILE A 43 -25.16 -0.77 26.28
C ILE A 43 -25.54 -1.81 25.23
N VAL A 44 -24.72 -1.91 24.19
CA VAL A 44 -24.90 -2.88 23.11
C VAL A 44 -23.94 -4.05 23.29
N THR A 45 -24.48 -5.21 23.68
CA THR A 45 -23.71 -6.45 23.79
C THR A 45 -23.74 -7.21 22.48
N VAL A 46 -22.56 -7.55 21.95
CA VAL A 46 -22.42 -8.36 20.74
C VAL A 46 -21.80 -9.71 21.10
N ASN A 47 -22.52 -10.78 20.80
CA ASN A 47 -22.03 -12.14 20.98
C ASN A 47 -21.45 -12.67 19.67
N PHE A 48 -20.32 -13.36 19.80
CA PHE A 48 -19.67 -14.07 18.71
C PHE A 48 -19.76 -15.58 18.96
N ASN A 49 -20.15 -16.34 17.93
CA ASN A 49 -20.15 -17.80 17.96
C ASN A 49 -19.31 -18.36 16.81
N GLY A 50 -18.09 -18.81 17.13
CA GLY A 50 -17.16 -19.41 16.18
C GLY A 50 -16.98 -20.90 16.44
N THR A 51 -17.44 -21.73 15.50
CA THR A 51 -17.23 -23.19 15.53
C THR A 51 -15.99 -23.65 14.77
N MET A 52 -15.27 -22.72 14.12
CA MET A 52 -14.09 -22.99 13.31
C MET A 52 -12.99 -21.98 13.58
N PHE A 53 -11.75 -22.37 13.28
CA PHE A 53 -10.63 -21.45 13.24
C PHE A 53 -10.76 -20.48 12.06
N GLY A 54 -10.41 -19.22 12.29
CA GLY A 54 -10.53 -18.17 11.29
C GLY A 54 -10.47 -16.76 11.85
N SER A 55 -10.51 -15.79 10.96
CA SER A 55 -10.66 -14.38 11.27
C SER A 55 -12.05 -13.95 10.82
N PHE A 56 -12.82 -13.35 11.72
CA PHE A 56 -14.20 -12.95 11.49
C PHE A 56 -14.34 -11.45 11.73
N SER A 57 -14.92 -10.73 10.77
CA SER A 57 -15.09 -9.28 10.86
C SER A 57 -16.53 -8.85 10.61
N GLN A 58 -17.03 -7.97 11.47
CA GLN A 58 -18.40 -7.47 11.38
C GLN A 58 -18.47 -6.03 11.86
N TRP A 59 -19.33 -5.24 11.23
CA TRP A 59 -19.58 -3.86 11.64
C TRP A 59 -20.88 -3.80 12.43
N VAL A 60 -20.84 -3.08 13.53
CA VAL A 60 -22.01 -2.63 14.27
C VAL A 60 -22.31 -1.21 13.80
N VAL A 61 -23.50 -1.00 13.24
CA VAL A 61 -23.92 0.30 12.72
C VAL A 61 -24.96 0.85 13.68
N PHE A 62 -24.72 2.07 14.16
CA PHE A 62 -25.62 2.83 15.01
C PHE A 62 -26.25 3.94 14.16
N ASP A 63 -27.55 3.77 13.89
CA ASP A 63 -28.35 4.74 13.14
C ASP A 63 -29.16 5.60 14.12
N PHE A 64 -28.80 6.88 14.17
CA PHE A 64 -29.48 7.89 15.00
C PHE A 64 -30.47 8.74 14.18
N GLY A 65 -30.84 8.31 12.97
CA GLY A 65 -31.74 9.01 12.08
C GLY A 65 -31.09 10.14 11.26
N THR A 66 -29.78 10.35 11.42
CA THR A 66 -28.99 11.35 10.67
C THR A 66 -27.80 10.68 9.99
N GLN A 67 -27.39 11.23 8.84
CA GLN A 67 -26.16 10.82 8.16
C GLN A 67 -25.05 11.85 8.47
N PRO A 68 -23.78 11.42 8.68
CA PRO A 68 -23.28 10.04 8.62
C PRO A 68 -23.63 9.19 9.87
N VAL A 69 -23.79 7.88 9.66
CA VAL A 69 -24.04 6.91 10.76
C VAL A 69 -22.75 6.60 11.53
N LEU A 70 -22.88 6.27 12.82
CA LEU A 70 -21.75 5.84 13.64
C LEU A 70 -21.51 4.34 13.42
N VAL A 71 -20.25 3.93 13.22
CA VAL A 71 -19.90 2.53 12.96
C VAL A 71 -18.78 2.06 13.88
N ARG A 72 -18.98 0.91 14.53
CA ARG A 72 -17.92 0.21 15.27
C ARG A 72 -17.55 -1.08 14.56
N LYS A 73 -16.30 -1.21 14.15
CA LYS A 73 -15.77 -2.41 13.51
C LYS A 73 -15.33 -3.41 14.58
N LEU A 74 -15.82 -4.64 14.50
CA LEU A 74 -15.44 -5.75 15.37
C LEU A 74 -14.65 -6.76 14.54
N ALA A 75 -13.57 -7.28 15.12
CA ALA A 75 -12.77 -8.34 14.56
C ALA A 75 -12.50 -9.39 15.64
N VAL A 76 -12.81 -10.65 15.36
CA VAL A 76 -12.57 -11.78 16.25
C VAL A 76 -11.66 -12.78 15.54
N GLU A 77 -10.61 -13.23 16.24
CA GLU A 77 -9.67 -14.22 15.74
C GLU A 77 -9.74 -15.48 16.58
N VAL A 78 -10.02 -16.61 15.93
CA VAL A 78 -10.12 -17.91 16.56
C VAL A 78 -9.03 -18.81 15.99
N GLY A 79 -8.09 -19.23 16.83
CA GLY A 79 -7.12 -20.25 16.47
C GLY A 79 -6.02 -20.47 17.50
N ALA A 80 -4.95 -21.14 17.08
CA ALA A 80 -3.91 -21.59 17.99
C ALA A 80 -3.21 -20.41 18.70
N LYS A 81 -2.94 -20.58 20.01
CA LYS A 81 -2.30 -19.57 20.85
C LYS A 81 -0.96 -19.07 20.28
N SER A 82 -0.15 -19.98 19.74
CA SER A 82 1.13 -19.64 19.11
C SER A 82 0.99 -18.71 17.90
N ILE A 83 -0.10 -18.83 17.14
CA ILE A 83 -0.39 -17.94 16.01
C ILE A 83 -0.87 -16.59 16.52
N HIS A 84 -1.70 -16.58 17.57
CA HIS A 84 -2.14 -15.34 18.20
C HIS A 84 -0.97 -14.52 18.76
N GLU A 85 0.00 -15.18 19.40
CA GLU A 85 1.25 -14.53 19.86
C GLU A 85 2.07 -13.96 18.69
N LYS A 86 2.15 -14.68 17.56
CA LYS A 86 2.77 -14.15 16.32
C LYS A 86 2.05 -12.92 15.79
N VAL A 87 0.71 -12.96 15.67
CA VAL A 87 -0.11 -11.81 15.24
C VAL A 87 0.10 -10.61 16.16
N LYS A 88 0.04 -10.82 17.49
CA LYS A 88 0.24 -9.77 18.49
C LYS A 88 1.63 -9.13 18.38
N SER A 89 2.68 -9.95 18.28
CA SER A 89 4.05 -9.45 18.16
C SER A 89 4.27 -8.66 16.86
N LEU A 90 3.68 -9.09 15.74
CA LEU A 90 3.74 -8.36 14.46
C LEU A 90 2.99 -7.03 14.53
N ARG A 91 1.79 -6.99 15.14
CA ARG A 91 1.03 -5.75 15.33
C ARG A 91 1.78 -4.73 16.19
N GLN A 92 2.43 -5.18 17.26
CA GLN A 92 3.25 -4.32 18.12
C GLN A 92 4.46 -3.76 17.37
N LYS A 93 5.13 -4.58 16.54
CA LYS A 93 6.25 -4.11 15.70
C LYS A 93 5.80 -3.05 14.69
N LEU A 94 4.60 -3.18 14.15
CA LEU A 94 4.02 -2.30 13.13
C LEU A 94 3.17 -1.17 13.73
N GLN A 95 3.38 -0.83 15.00
CA GLN A 95 2.75 0.31 15.66
C GLN A 95 3.73 1.49 15.65
N PHE A 96 3.44 2.50 14.84
CA PHE A 96 4.23 3.72 14.72
C PHE A 96 3.32 4.91 14.44
N ASP A 97 3.76 6.12 14.77
CA ASP A 97 3.01 7.32 14.43
C ASP A 97 3.10 7.59 12.92
N ARG A 98 1.96 7.85 12.31
CA ARG A 98 1.84 8.02 10.86
C ARG A 98 0.74 8.99 10.55
N TRP A 99 1.07 10.05 9.83
CA TRP A 99 0.08 10.94 9.26
C TRP A 99 -0.57 10.33 8.03
N THR A 100 -1.90 10.37 8.03
CA THR A 100 -2.77 9.86 6.99
C THR A 100 -3.94 10.81 6.82
N SER A 101 -4.66 10.69 5.70
CA SER A 101 -5.90 11.44 5.46
C SER A 101 -7.03 11.15 6.45
N GLU A 102 -6.90 10.11 7.29
CA GLU A 102 -7.91 9.77 8.30
C GLU A 102 -7.64 10.45 9.64
N ASN A 103 -6.39 10.82 9.95
CA ASN A 103 -6.03 11.49 11.21
C ASN A 103 -5.55 12.93 11.03
N ARG A 104 -5.16 13.36 9.83
CA ARG A 104 -4.74 14.72 9.49
C ARG A 104 -5.51 15.27 8.28
N GLU A 105 -5.69 16.59 8.26
CA GLU A 105 -6.08 17.31 7.06
C GLU A 105 -4.83 17.57 6.21
N ILE A 106 -4.72 16.86 5.08
CA ILE A 106 -3.54 16.95 4.20
C ILE A 106 -3.79 17.96 3.09
N VAL A 107 -3.03 19.05 3.09
CA VAL A 107 -2.98 20.02 1.99
C VAL A 107 -2.01 19.50 0.94
N ARG A 108 -2.54 18.97 -0.16
CA ARG A 108 -1.74 18.31 -1.21
C ARG A 108 -0.95 19.30 -2.07
N PHE A 109 0.14 18.81 -2.65
CA PHE A 109 0.92 19.56 -3.63
C PHE A 109 0.28 19.39 -5.01
N GLU A 110 -0.12 20.50 -5.64
CA GLU A 110 -0.71 20.46 -6.99
C GLU A 110 0.38 20.19 -8.04
N THR A 111 0.26 19.08 -8.76
CA THR A 111 1.18 18.73 -9.86
C THR A 111 0.65 19.20 -11.21
N LYS A 112 1.55 19.70 -12.07
CA LYS A 112 1.20 20.16 -13.44
C LYS A 112 0.72 19.03 -14.36
N PHE A 113 1.16 17.80 -14.11
CA PHE A 113 0.74 16.60 -14.82
C PHE A 113 -0.20 15.78 -13.97
N VAL A 114 -1.33 15.37 -14.55
CA VAL A 114 -2.33 14.53 -13.91
C VAL A 114 -2.24 13.14 -14.51
N ASP A 115 -1.74 12.18 -13.73
CA ASP A 115 -1.88 10.76 -14.05
C ASP A 115 -3.31 10.32 -13.71
N GLU A 116 -4.21 10.41 -14.69
CA GLU A 116 -5.62 10.07 -14.51
C GLU A 116 -5.82 8.62 -14.06
N LEU A 117 -5.03 7.68 -14.61
CA LEU A 117 -5.11 6.28 -14.24
C LEU A 117 -4.61 6.10 -12.80
N GLY A 118 -3.44 6.65 -12.46
CA GLY A 118 -2.89 6.59 -11.12
C GLY A 118 -3.83 7.15 -10.06
N GLU A 119 -4.44 8.32 -10.31
CA GLU A 119 -5.40 8.92 -9.39
C GLU A 119 -6.69 8.10 -9.26
N LYS A 120 -7.18 7.51 -10.36
CA LYS A 120 -8.31 6.57 -10.32
C LYS A 120 -7.97 5.35 -9.46
N LEU A 121 -6.79 4.76 -9.64
CA LEU A 121 -6.37 3.58 -8.88
C LEU A 121 -6.14 3.93 -7.40
N LYS A 122 -5.54 5.08 -7.07
CA LYS A 122 -5.36 5.55 -5.68
C LYS A 122 -6.70 5.76 -4.96
N ARG A 123 -7.73 6.22 -5.66
CA ARG A 123 -9.11 6.33 -5.11
C ARG A 123 -9.76 4.97 -4.90
N GLN A 124 -9.50 4.01 -5.79
CA GLN A 124 -10.04 2.66 -5.71
C GLN A 124 -9.37 1.83 -4.61
N TYR A 125 -8.04 1.87 -4.49
CA TYR A 125 -7.26 1.08 -3.54
C TYR A 125 -6.70 1.95 -2.41
N LYS A 126 -7.46 2.03 -1.31
CA LYS A 126 -7.10 2.83 -0.13
C LYS A 126 -5.85 2.28 0.57
N ALA A 127 -5.12 3.17 1.24
CA ALA A 127 -3.97 2.80 2.05
C ALA A 127 -4.38 1.93 3.24
N PRO A 128 -3.56 0.96 3.65
CA PRO A 128 -3.78 0.22 4.87
C PRO A 128 -3.66 1.19 6.06
N LEU A 129 -4.74 1.27 6.83
CA LEU A 129 -4.90 2.24 7.92
C LEU A 129 -4.15 1.85 9.19
N SER A 130 -4.10 0.56 9.49
CA SER A 130 -3.45 0.06 10.71
C SER A 130 -2.98 -1.37 10.53
N SER A 131 -1.96 -1.74 11.31
CA SER A 131 -1.46 -3.11 11.40
C SER A 131 -2.54 -4.10 11.81
N GLU A 132 -3.52 -3.66 12.60
CA GLU A 132 -4.67 -4.48 13.02
C GLU A 132 -5.56 -4.93 11.85
N ASN A 133 -5.78 -4.06 10.86
CA ASN A 133 -6.63 -4.36 9.69
C ASN A 133 -5.97 -5.31 8.67
N VAL A 134 -4.63 -5.40 8.73
CA VAL A 134 -3.82 -6.10 7.73
C VAL A 134 -3.30 -7.43 8.28
N ILE A 135 -2.79 -7.41 9.50
CA ILE A 135 -2.22 -8.57 10.17
C ILE A 135 -3.35 -9.30 10.86
N THR A 136 -3.90 -10.28 10.17
CA THR A 136 -4.91 -11.19 10.70
C THR A 136 -4.36 -12.60 10.84
N GLN A 137 -5.01 -13.42 11.66
CA GLN A 137 -4.70 -14.85 11.71
C GLN A 137 -4.76 -15.51 10.32
N HIS A 138 -5.71 -15.14 9.46
CA HIS A 138 -5.76 -15.61 8.08
C HIS A 138 -4.55 -15.14 7.25
N THR A 139 -4.10 -13.89 7.40
CA THR A 139 -2.90 -13.36 6.73
C THR A 139 -1.65 -14.15 7.15
N VAL A 140 -1.53 -14.54 8.42
CA VAL A 140 -0.34 -15.22 8.97
C VAL A 140 -0.35 -16.74 8.78
N ALA A 141 -1.50 -17.40 8.93
CA ALA A 141 -1.56 -18.86 9.05
C ALA A 141 -1.94 -19.60 7.76
N THR A 142 -2.68 -18.96 6.86
CA THR A 142 -3.28 -19.67 5.72
C THR A 142 -2.30 -19.73 4.55
N GLU A 143 -2.06 -20.89 3.96
CA GLU A 143 -1.26 -20.97 2.73
C GLU A 143 -2.04 -20.46 1.51
N LEU A 144 -1.30 -19.93 0.53
CA LEU A 144 -1.88 -19.45 -0.72
C LEU A 144 -2.36 -20.64 -1.55
N ASN A 145 -3.61 -20.57 -2.03
CA ASN A 145 -4.20 -21.59 -2.89
C ASN A 145 -5.18 -20.96 -3.90
N ARG A 146 -5.64 -21.79 -4.84
CA ARG A 146 -6.55 -21.40 -5.92
C ARG A 146 -7.79 -20.63 -5.43
N ASN A 147 -8.36 -21.02 -4.28
CA ASN A 147 -9.62 -20.47 -3.79
C ASN A 147 -9.46 -19.19 -2.98
N ASN A 148 -8.27 -18.93 -2.43
CA ASN A 148 -7.99 -17.75 -1.60
C ASN A 148 -7.02 -16.76 -2.24
N TYR A 149 -6.50 -17.05 -3.44
CA TYR A 149 -5.44 -16.28 -4.09
C TYR A 149 -5.67 -14.78 -4.08
N HIS A 150 -6.84 -14.37 -4.59
CA HIS A 150 -7.20 -12.96 -4.75
C HIS A 150 -7.16 -12.23 -3.39
N HIS A 151 -7.99 -12.67 -2.44
CA HIS A 151 -8.05 -12.09 -1.10
C HIS A 151 -6.70 -12.11 -0.37
N LYS A 152 -5.98 -13.25 -0.42
CA LYS A 152 -4.68 -13.42 0.25
C LYS A 152 -3.64 -12.47 -0.36
N MET A 153 -3.59 -12.33 -1.69
CA MET A 153 -2.62 -11.47 -2.35
C MET A 153 -2.88 -9.99 -2.07
N HIS A 154 -4.14 -9.55 -2.03
CA HIS A 154 -4.47 -8.20 -1.54
C HIS A 154 -3.94 -7.97 -0.11
N LYS A 155 -4.14 -8.93 0.79
CA LYS A 155 -3.64 -8.83 2.18
C LYS A 155 -2.12 -8.84 2.28
N LEU A 156 -1.43 -9.59 1.42
CA LEU A 156 0.03 -9.58 1.35
C LEU A 156 0.56 -8.24 0.82
N LEU A 157 -0.10 -7.63 -0.16
CA LEU A 157 0.27 -6.30 -0.65
C LEU A 157 0.05 -5.23 0.42
N GLU A 158 -1.08 -5.27 1.14
CA GLU A 158 -1.33 -4.37 2.28
C GLU A 158 -0.26 -4.54 3.37
N LEU A 159 0.18 -5.78 3.63
CA LEU A 159 1.22 -6.09 4.63
C LEU A 159 2.60 -5.57 4.21
N GLU A 160 2.96 -5.78 2.95
CA GLU A 160 4.18 -5.22 2.38
C GLU A 160 4.14 -3.69 2.43
N GLU A 161 3.00 -3.08 2.09
CA GLU A 161 2.85 -1.63 2.08
C GLU A 161 3.06 -1.04 3.48
N ILE A 162 2.42 -1.60 4.53
CA ILE A 162 2.59 -1.10 5.90
C ILE A 162 4.00 -1.36 6.46
N THR A 163 4.61 -2.49 6.08
CA THR A 163 5.99 -2.82 6.50
C THR A 163 6.99 -1.85 5.90
N ARG A 164 6.84 -1.49 4.61
CA ARG A 164 7.68 -0.47 3.98
C ARG A 164 7.51 0.91 4.59
N HIS A 165 6.27 1.29 4.93
CA HIS A 165 6.03 2.54 5.66
C HIS A 165 6.73 2.57 7.02
N GLN A 166 6.72 1.45 7.77
CA GLN A 166 7.45 1.36 9.03
C GLN A 166 8.96 1.57 8.80
N ILE A 167 9.53 0.92 7.80
CA ILE A 167 10.97 1.07 7.48
C ILE A 167 11.28 2.52 7.08
N ILE A 168 10.45 3.14 6.23
CA ILE A 168 10.59 4.54 5.83
C ILE A 168 10.48 5.50 7.02
N SER A 169 9.63 5.18 8.01
CA SER A 169 9.40 6.03 9.18
C SER A 169 10.65 6.24 10.04
N SER A 170 11.69 5.41 9.88
CA SER A 170 12.96 5.64 10.57
C SER A 170 13.68 6.92 10.12
N TYR A 171 13.34 7.45 8.94
CA TYR A 171 13.86 8.73 8.46
C TYR A 171 13.00 9.92 8.88
N ASN A 172 11.82 9.71 9.48
CA ASN A 172 11.01 10.82 9.98
C ASN A 172 11.79 11.61 11.04
N LEU A 173 11.72 12.93 10.99
CA LEU A 173 12.54 13.78 11.84
C LEU A 173 11.85 15.11 12.17
N CYS A 174 12.21 15.66 13.32
CA CYS A 174 12.00 17.08 13.63
C CYS A 174 13.31 17.81 13.39
N THR A 175 13.29 18.86 12.58
CA THR A 175 14.51 19.59 12.23
C THR A 175 14.23 21.03 11.85
N GLN A 176 15.28 21.83 11.86
CA GLN A 176 15.22 23.20 11.41
C GLN A 176 15.53 23.27 9.91
N ILE A 177 14.66 23.92 9.15
CA ILE A 177 14.82 24.13 7.70
C ILE A 177 14.86 25.63 7.39
N GLU A 178 15.63 26.00 6.38
CA GLU A 178 15.64 27.36 5.85
C GLU A 178 14.77 27.45 4.60
N LEU A 179 13.90 28.46 4.55
CA LEU A 179 13.04 28.73 3.40
C LEU A 179 13.79 29.51 2.32
N GLN A 180 13.95 28.93 1.13
CA GLN A 180 14.80 29.47 0.07
C GLN A 180 14.01 29.71 -1.23
N ASN A 181 14.33 30.82 -1.92
CA ASN A 181 13.77 31.10 -3.26
C ASN A 181 14.50 30.35 -4.37
N ALA A 182 15.70 29.82 -4.10
CA ALA A 182 16.51 29.15 -5.09
C ALA A 182 17.39 28.08 -4.44
N ILE A 183 17.65 27.02 -5.19
CA ILE A 183 18.65 26.01 -4.85
C ILE A 183 19.91 26.31 -5.67
N GLN A 184 21.02 26.51 -4.98
CA GLN A 184 22.33 26.74 -5.58
C GLN A 184 23.08 25.40 -5.67
N GLY A 185 23.05 24.77 -6.85
CA GLY A 185 23.81 23.56 -7.16
C GLY A 185 24.78 23.78 -8.33
N THR A 186 24.90 22.77 -9.20
CA THR A 186 25.57 22.92 -10.52
C THR A 186 24.78 23.81 -11.47
N THR A 187 23.46 23.87 -11.28
CA THR A 187 22.52 24.79 -11.93
C THR A 187 21.78 25.60 -10.86
N TYR A 188 21.31 26.80 -11.23
CA TYR A 188 20.43 27.59 -10.38
C TYR A 188 18.98 27.22 -10.67
N LEU A 189 18.31 26.66 -9.68
CA LEU A 189 16.87 26.40 -9.74
C LEU A 189 16.14 27.46 -8.92
N TYR A 190 15.28 28.25 -9.56
CA TYR A 190 14.46 29.26 -8.90
C TYR A 190 13.04 28.76 -8.71
N ALA A 191 12.47 28.99 -7.53
CA ALA A 191 11.10 28.66 -7.22
C ALA A 191 10.15 29.49 -8.09
N GLN A 192 9.05 28.88 -8.54
CA GLN A 192 8.08 29.53 -9.43
C GLN A 192 6.69 29.51 -8.79
N SER A 193 5.83 30.44 -9.22
CA SER A 193 4.39 30.42 -8.90
C SER A 193 4.05 30.41 -7.39
N GLY A 194 4.89 31.03 -6.56
CA GLY A 194 4.67 31.12 -5.11
C GLY A 194 5.17 29.92 -4.30
N GLU A 195 5.87 28.97 -4.94
CA GLU A 195 6.62 27.91 -4.26
C GLU A 195 7.84 28.48 -3.53
N LEU A 196 8.35 27.71 -2.55
CA LEU A 196 9.67 27.89 -1.95
C LEU A 196 10.37 26.54 -1.88
N PHE A 197 11.69 26.55 -1.77
CA PHE A 197 12.48 25.36 -1.50
C PHE A 197 12.94 25.33 -0.05
N ALA A 198 13.24 24.13 0.43
CA ALA A 198 13.93 23.95 1.69
C ALA A 198 14.96 22.84 1.59
N LYS A 199 16.12 23.05 2.20
CA LYS A 199 17.13 22.02 2.42
C LYS A 199 16.85 21.36 3.76
N VAL A 200 16.56 20.07 3.73
CA VAL A 200 16.30 19.27 4.93
C VAL A 200 17.58 18.49 5.26
N PRO A 201 18.27 18.79 6.37
CA PRO A 201 19.38 17.96 6.82
C PRO A 201 18.85 16.62 7.34
N LEU A 202 19.50 15.53 6.96
CA LEU A 202 19.16 14.19 7.44
C LEU A 202 20.01 13.83 8.66
N ILE A 203 19.44 13.05 9.58
CA ILE A 203 20.15 12.51 10.74
C ILE A 203 21.06 11.36 10.29
N ASP A 204 20.51 10.46 9.46
CA ASP A 204 21.22 9.31 8.90
C ASP A 204 21.60 9.54 7.44
N TYR A 205 22.72 8.94 7.05
CA TYR A 205 23.15 8.95 5.65
C TYR A 205 22.13 8.28 4.74
N LEU A 206 21.76 8.95 3.65
CA LEU A 206 20.93 8.39 2.60
C LEU A 206 21.78 7.51 1.67
N THR A 207 21.66 6.19 1.82
CA THR A 207 22.42 5.20 1.05
C THR A 207 21.54 4.05 0.57
N GLU A 208 21.96 3.35 -0.51
CA GLU A 208 21.29 2.13 -0.97
C GLU A 208 21.63 0.89 -0.12
N ASP A 209 22.56 1.01 0.82
CA ASP A 209 23.04 -0.10 1.66
C ASP A 209 22.08 -0.45 2.81
N THR A 210 21.13 0.44 3.11
CA THR A 210 20.06 0.21 4.08
C THR A 210 18.72 0.05 3.38
N ASP A 211 17.84 -0.78 3.94
CA ASP A 211 16.48 -0.96 3.40
C ASP A 211 15.72 0.38 3.38
N ALA A 212 15.85 1.16 4.45
CA ALA A 212 15.21 2.47 4.57
C ALA A 212 15.76 3.46 3.54
N GLY A 213 17.07 3.62 3.42
CA GLY A 213 17.66 4.54 2.45
C GLY A 213 17.34 4.13 1.00
N LYS A 214 17.35 2.83 0.67
CA LYS A 214 16.91 2.32 -0.62
C LYS A 214 15.44 2.64 -0.91
N LEU A 215 14.56 2.49 0.07
CA LEU A 215 13.14 2.83 -0.08
C LEU A 215 12.92 4.34 -0.26
N ILE A 216 13.62 5.19 0.49
CA ILE A 216 13.58 6.64 0.32
C ILE A 216 14.01 7.01 -1.12
N LEU A 217 15.12 6.45 -1.59
CA LEU A 217 15.67 6.75 -2.92
C LEU A 217 14.79 6.27 -4.07
N THR A 218 14.10 5.14 -3.92
CA THR A 218 13.38 4.49 -5.04
C THR A 218 11.86 4.65 -4.98
N SER A 219 11.29 4.79 -3.79
CA SER A 219 9.85 4.61 -3.53
C SER A 219 9.19 5.80 -2.85
N VAL A 220 9.93 6.85 -2.48
CA VAL A 220 9.37 8.08 -1.88
C VAL A 220 9.47 9.24 -2.87
N ARG A 221 8.39 10.00 -3.00
CA ARG A 221 8.30 11.19 -3.88
C ARG A 221 7.86 12.44 -3.15
N THR A 222 7.11 12.29 -2.06
CA THR A 222 6.62 13.40 -1.25
C THR A 222 6.90 13.18 0.23
N VAL A 223 6.87 14.26 0.99
CA VAL A 223 6.89 14.26 2.44
C VAL A 223 5.67 15.05 2.93
N LEU A 224 5.18 14.72 4.11
CA LEU A 224 4.27 15.58 4.86
C LEU A 224 5.08 16.38 5.86
N LEU A 225 4.71 17.65 6.01
CA LEU A 225 5.42 18.61 6.83
C LEU A 225 4.43 19.43 7.67
N ALA A 226 4.76 19.64 8.94
CA ALA A 226 4.04 20.55 9.83
C ALA A 226 5.04 21.39 10.64
N PRO A 227 4.81 22.70 10.84
CA PRO A 227 5.58 23.49 11.79
C PRO A 227 5.44 22.91 13.21
N SER A 228 6.55 22.73 13.93
CA SER A 228 6.54 22.17 15.29
C SER A 228 5.75 23.02 16.28
N ASP A 229 5.70 24.34 16.03
CA ASP A 229 5.00 25.32 16.86
C ASP A 229 3.47 25.27 16.68
N GLN A 230 2.98 24.50 15.71
CA GLN A 230 1.56 24.30 15.47
C GLN A 230 1.09 22.91 15.91
N HIS A 231 0.05 22.89 16.73
CA HIS A 231 -0.71 21.68 17.05
C HIS A 231 -1.98 21.54 16.21
N ASP A 232 -2.07 22.30 15.11
CA ASP A 232 -3.19 22.21 14.18
C ASP A 232 -3.23 20.82 13.54
N ASN A 233 -4.42 20.38 13.17
CA ASN A 233 -4.58 19.07 12.54
C ASN A 233 -4.19 19.04 11.05
N ILE A 234 -3.59 20.14 10.56
CA ILE A 234 -3.28 20.37 9.16
C ILE A 234 -1.80 20.07 8.91
N VAL A 235 -1.52 19.27 7.88
CA VAL A 235 -0.17 18.98 7.42
C VAL A 235 -0.06 19.26 5.93
N TYR A 236 1.11 19.72 5.49
CA TYR A 236 1.33 20.14 4.11
C TYR A 236 2.17 19.10 3.37
N GLU A 237 1.73 18.74 2.16
CA GLU A 237 2.54 17.92 1.28
C GLU A 237 3.60 18.78 0.59
N ALA A 238 4.84 18.30 0.65
CA ALA A 238 5.98 18.84 -0.06
C ALA A 238 6.59 17.78 -0.97
N VAL A 239 7.07 18.19 -2.14
CA VAL A 239 7.60 17.28 -3.16
C VAL A 239 9.11 17.20 -3.05
N LEU A 240 9.68 16.00 -3.10
CA LEU A 240 11.13 15.82 -3.18
C LEU A 240 11.64 16.31 -4.54
N ILE A 241 12.69 17.11 -4.52
CA ILE A 241 13.37 17.57 -5.74
C ILE A 241 14.10 16.37 -6.37
N GLY A 242 13.78 16.08 -7.62
CA GLY A 242 14.33 14.97 -8.39
C GLY A 242 14.54 15.33 -9.85
N LYS A 243 15.21 14.43 -10.57
CA LYS A 243 15.52 14.64 -11.99
C LYS A 243 14.24 14.68 -12.84
N GLU A 244 13.21 13.92 -12.46
CA GLU A 244 11.95 13.84 -13.20
C GLU A 244 11.06 15.10 -13.12
N ASN A 245 11.18 15.91 -12.05
CA ASN A 245 10.27 17.04 -11.80
C ASN A 245 10.97 18.41 -11.86
N TYR A 246 12.25 18.49 -11.50
CA TYR A 246 13.00 19.75 -11.45
C TYR A 246 14.36 19.68 -12.17
N ASP A 247 14.65 18.60 -12.90
CA ASP A 247 15.93 18.35 -13.61
C ASP A 247 17.19 18.51 -12.72
N LEU A 248 17.02 18.24 -11.42
CA LEU A 248 18.06 18.31 -10.41
C LEU A 248 17.96 17.11 -9.47
N ASP A 249 19.09 16.44 -9.20
CA ASP A 249 19.13 15.43 -8.16
C ASP A 249 19.21 16.11 -6.78
N GLY A 250 18.04 16.33 -6.18
CA GLY A 250 17.91 16.99 -4.88
C GLY A 250 18.23 16.09 -3.69
N ARG A 251 18.67 14.84 -3.90
CA ARG A 251 18.91 13.86 -2.83
C ARG A 251 20.41 13.67 -2.61
N GLY A 252 20.96 14.42 -1.66
CA GLY A 252 22.33 14.25 -1.20
C GLY A 252 22.47 13.15 -0.15
N LYS A 253 23.72 12.84 0.21
CA LYS A 253 24.02 11.86 1.26
C LYS A 253 23.51 12.27 2.65
N GLU A 254 23.57 13.56 2.97
CA GLU A 254 23.23 14.11 4.30
C GLU A 254 22.04 15.08 4.25
N HIS A 255 21.42 15.24 3.09
CA HIS A 255 20.33 16.20 2.92
C HIS A 255 19.44 15.83 1.75
N ILE A 256 18.21 16.34 1.79
CA ILE A 256 17.30 16.35 0.66
C ILE A 256 16.80 17.77 0.42
N TYR A 257 16.43 18.07 -0.82
CA TYR A 257 15.68 19.28 -1.14
C TYR A 257 14.21 18.94 -1.33
N ILE A 258 13.34 19.79 -0.79
CA ILE A 258 11.89 19.73 -0.98
C ILE A 258 11.37 21.03 -1.59
N ALA A 259 10.30 20.92 -2.37
CA ALA A 259 9.48 22.03 -2.83
C ALA A 259 8.24 22.15 -1.93
N LEU A 260 8.01 23.34 -1.41
CA LEU A 260 6.84 23.72 -0.62
C LEU A 260 5.79 24.32 -1.53
N SER A 261 4.56 23.83 -1.43
CA SER A 261 3.44 24.31 -2.25
C SER A 261 3.06 25.75 -1.89
N PRO A 262 2.43 26.52 -2.80
CA PRO A 262 1.98 27.88 -2.51
C PRO A 262 1.04 27.98 -1.28
N PRO A 263 0.10 27.03 -1.04
CA PRO A 263 -0.66 26.99 0.20
C PRO A 263 0.20 26.82 1.45
N CYS A 264 1.22 25.94 1.40
CA CYS A 264 2.17 25.76 2.50
C CYS A 264 2.94 27.05 2.78
N VAL A 265 3.49 27.69 1.74
CA VAL A 265 4.22 28.97 1.86
C VAL A 265 3.32 30.07 2.41
N THR A 266 2.06 30.13 1.98
CA THR A 266 1.08 31.09 2.50
C THR A 266 0.81 30.87 3.99
N ALA A 267 0.70 29.61 4.43
CA ALA A 267 0.56 29.28 5.85
C ALA A 267 1.79 29.69 6.66
N MET A 268 2.99 29.37 6.17
CA MET A 268 4.26 29.77 6.81
C MET A 268 4.39 31.30 6.96
N ASN A 269 4.03 32.05 5.92
CA ASN A 269 4.03 33.52 5.95
C ASN A 269 3.07 34.09 7.00
N LYS A 270 1.89 33.47 7.21
CA LYS A 270 0.94 33.88 8.25
C LYS A 270 1.50 33.68 9.66
N LEU A 271 2.37 32.69 9.84
CA LEU A 271 3.08 32.43 11.09
C LEU A 271 4.31 33.34 11.27
N GLY A 272 4.63 34.17 10.27
CA GLY A 272 5.74 35.12 10.32
C GLY A 272 7.04 34.63 9.69
N TYR A 273 7.07 33.41 9.15
CA TYR A 273 8.24 32.86 8.45
C TYR A 273 8.23 33.30 6.99
N LYS A 274 9.29 33.98 6.56
CA LYS A 274 9.50 34.47 5.19
C LYS A 274 10.67 33.73 4.55
N THR A 275 10.96 34.03 3.28
CA THR A 275 12.21 33.58 2.66
C THR A 275 13.41 34.02 3.51
N GLY A 276 14.35 33.11 3.74
CA GLY A 276 15.51 33.26 4.62
C GLY A 276 15.22 33.01 6.09
N SER A 277 13.95 32.78 6.47
CA SER A 277 13.62 32.36 7.84
C SER A 277 13.95 30.89 8.04
N GLU A 278 14.38 30.58 9.25
CA GLU A 278 14.49 29.22 9.74
C GLU A 278 13.21 28.81 10.46
N VAL A 279 12.73 27.61 10.20
CA VAL A 279 11.48 27.06 10.76
C VAL A 279 11.77 25.67 11.31
N GLU A 280 11.34 25.41 12.53
CA GLU A 280 11.34 24.06 13.09
C GLU A 280 10.11 23.30 12.59
N VAL A 281 10.34 22.14 11.99
CA VAL A 281 9.29 21.35 11.33
C VAL A 281 9.42 19.88 11.68
N GLU A 282 8.28 19.21 11.80
CA GLU A 282 8.19 17.74 11.77
C GLU A 282 7.95 17.29 10.33
N ILE A 283 8.74 16.31 9.88
CA ILE A 283 8.70 15.77 8.53
C ILE A 283 8.45 14.26 8.58
N GLN A 284 7.43 13.80 7.86
CA GLN A 284 7.14 12.38 7.66
C GLN A 284 7.18 11.99 6.19
N PHE A 285 8.07 11.07 5.84
CA PHE A 285 8.26 10.61 4.45
C PHE A 285 7.07 9.76 3.98
N GLN A 286 6.58 10.03 2.77
CA GLN A 286 5.41 9.34 2.21
C GLN A 286 5.79 8.42 1.04
N MET A 287 5.56 7.12 1.23
CA MET A 287 5.76 6.16 0.15
C MET A 287 4.77 6.41 -1.00
N ASP A 288 5.29 6.43 -2.22
CA ASP A 288 4.46 6.42 -3.42
C ASP A 288 3.76 5.06 -3.55
N ARG A 289 2.42 5.12 -3.50
CA ARG A 289 1.55 3.94 -3.55
C ARG A 289 1.17 3.54 -4.97
N GLY A 290 1.59 4.26 -6.01
CA GLY A 290 1.18 4.01 -7.39
C GLY A 290 1.36 2.55 -7.82
N LEU A 291 2.54 1.99 -7.55
CA LEU A 291 2.85 0.60 -7.88
C LEU A 291 1.97 -0.40 -7.11
N PHE A 292 1.70 -0.18 -5.82
CA PHE A 292 0.81 -1.03 -5.04
C PHE A 292 -0.63 -0.99 -5.57
N CYS A 293 -1.12 0.20 -5.93
CA CYS A 293 -2.45 0.36 -6.53
C CYS A 293 -2.54 -0.38 -7.89
N MET A 294 -1.48 -0.34 -8.70
CA MET A 294 -1.40 -1.12 -9.93
C MET A 294 -1.37 -2.63 -9.67
N MET A 295 -0.64 -3.11 -8.67
CA MET A 295 -0.60 -4.54 -8.32
C MET A 295 -1.96 -5.04 -7.83
N HIS A 296 -2.66 -4.27 -6.99
CA HIS A 296 -4.03 -4.57 -6.60
C HIS A 296 -4.96 -4.66 -7.82
N HIS A 297 -4.84 -3.72 -8.76
CA HIS A 297 -5.61 -3.75 -9.99
C HIS A 297 -5.29 -4.95 -10.87
N ALA A 298 -4.03 -5.36 -10.97
CA ALA A 298 -3.63 -6.54 -11.71
C ALA A 298 -4.24 -7.82 -11.12
N ILE A 299 -4.36 -7.91 -9.80
CA ILE A 299 -5.03 -9.02 -9.11
C ILE A 299 -6.53 -9.03 -9.43
N ASP A 300 -7.20 -7.87 -9.39
CA ASP A 300 -8.61 -7.72 -9.78
C ASP A 300 -8.88 -8.08 -11.25
N CYS A 301 -7.93 -7.82 -12.14
CA CYS A 301 -8.03 -8.14 -13.56
C CYS A 301 -7.72 -9.62 -13.86
N LEU A 302 -7.29 -10.42 -12.88
CA LEU A 302 -6.98 -11.83 -13.08
C LEU A 302 -8.28 -12.66 -13.13
N ASN A 303 -8.81 -12.85 -14.34
CA ASN A 303 -10.07 -13.57 -14.57
C ASN A 303 -10.00 -15.08 -14.30
N SER A 304 -8.81 -15.69 -14.41
CA SER A 304 -8.61 -17.12 -14.09
C SER A 304 -7.36 -17.33 -13.25
N SER A 305 -7.54 -18.06 -12.15
CA SER A 305 -6.45 -18.55 -11.32
C SER A 305 -5.58 -19.62 -11.99
N ASP A 306 -5.99 -20.17 -13.15
CA ASP A 306 -5.23 -21.20 -13.86
C ASP A 306 -3.83 -20.73 -14.30
N ILE A 307 -3.67 -19.41 -14.51
CA ILE A 307 -2.37 -18.82 -14.85
C ILE A 307 -1.41 -18.93 -13.65
N VAL A 308 -1.91 -18.80 -12.44
CA VAL A 308 -1.08 -18.81 -11.21
C VAL A 308 -1.03 -20.20 -10.57
N PHE A 309 -2.06 -21.01 -10.79
CA PHE A 309 -2.18 -22.40 -10.35
C PHE A 309 -2.47 -23.30 -11.55
N PRO A 310 -1.49 -23.52 -12.44
CA PRO A 310 -1.72 -24.32 -13.64
C PRO A 310 -2.07 -25.77 -13.29
N ASP A 311 -3.03 -26.33 -14.04
CA ASP A 311 -3.37 -27.74 -13.92
C ASP A 311 -2.31 -28.62 -14.59
N ILE A 312 -1.38 -29.12 -13.78
CA ILE A 312 -0.25 -29.95 -14.22
C ILE A 312 -0.76 -31.27 -14.83
N SER A 313 -1.94 -31.76 -14.43
CA SER A 313 -2.50 -33.01 -14.95
C SER A 313 -2.87 -32.94 -16.44
N ARG A 314 -3.07 -31.72 -16.96
CA ARG A 314 -3.39 -31.45 -18.37
C ARG A 314 -2.14 -31.29 -19.25
N ILE A 315 -0.95 -31.39 -18.67
CA ILE A 315 0.31 -31.29 -19.40
C ILE A 315 0.62 -32.66 -20.01
N ASN A 316 0.56 -32.76 -21.34
CA ASN A 316 1.03 -33.95 -22.02
C ASN A 316 2.57 -34.05 -21.89
N PRO A 317 3.14 -35.13 -21.34
CA PRO A 317 4.59 -35.28 -21.09
C PRO A 317 5.42 -35.54 -22.38
N HIS A 318 4.98 -35.04 -23.53
CA HIS A 318 5.66 -35.24 -24.80
C HIS A 318 6.89 -34.34 -24.94
N SER A 319 7.96 -34.61 -24.19
CA SER A 319 9.30 -34.17 -24.57
C SER A 319 10.41 -34.94 -23.83
N ASN A 320 10.54 -36.24 -24.12
CA ASN A 320 11.82 -36.95 -23.97
C ASN A 320 12.73 -36.62 -25.17
N ILE A 321 13.17 -35.36 -25.28
CA ILE A 321 14.10 -34.95 -26.34
C ILE A 321 15.27 -34.26 -25.65
N LEU A 322 16.31 -35.04 -25.39
CA LEU A 322 17.59 -34.57 -24.90
C LEU A 322 18.40 -34.02 -26.07
N ASN A 323 18.51 -32.70 -26.17
CA ASN A 323 19.69 -31.97 -26.65
C ASN A 323 19.61 -30.49 -26.22
N GLY A 324 20.68 -30.03 -25.54
CA GLY A 324 20.96 -28.65 -25.12
C GLY A 324 19.76 -27.82 -24.66
N ASP A 325 19.37 -27.93 -23.39
CA ASP A 325 18.19 -27.36 -22.71
C ASP A 325 17.65 -26.00 -23.23
N GLN A 326 18.52 -25.09 -23.66
CA GLN A 326 18.14 -23.80 -24.28
C GLN A 326 17.39 -23.96 -25.61
N VAL A 327 17.84 -24.87 -26.48
CA VAL A 327 17.20 -25.16 -27.77
C VAL A 327 15.82 -25.76 -27.54
N GLN A 328 15.69 -26.68 -26.58
CA GLN A 328 14.42 -27.25 -26.18
C GLN A 328 13.46 -26.18 -25.62
N ALA A 329 13.97 -25.25 -24.82
CA ALA A 329 13.19 -24.12 -24.31
C ALA A 329 12.68 -23.21 -25.44
N VAL A 330 13.54 -22.86 -26.42
CA VAL A 330 13.12 -22.07 -27.59
C VAL A 330 12.05 -22.80 -28.40
N GLN A 331 12.26 -24.08 -28.72
CA GLN A 331 11.28 -24.89 -29.45
C GLN A 331 9.94 -24.96 -28.70
N HIS A 332 9.99 -25.13 -27.37
CA HIS A 332 8.79 -25.16 -26.54
C HIS A 332 8.03 -23.82 -26.58
N ILE A 333 8.72 -22.68 -26.53
CA ILE A 333 8.08 -21.36 -26.58
C ILE A 333 7.45 -21.06 -27.95
N VAL A 334 8.14 -21.44 -29.04
CA VAL A 334 7.73 -21.12 -30.41
C VAL A 334 6.61 -22.04 -30.91
N ALA A 335 6.60 -23.30 -30.46
CA ALA A 335 5.67 -24.33 -30.90
C ALA A 335 4.21 -23.83 -30.89
N GLU A 336 3.53 -24.04 -32.01
CA GLU A 336 2.09 -23.79 -32.12
C GLU A 336 1.34 -24.80 -31.26
N ARG A 337 0.52 -24.31 -30.33
CA ARG A 337 -0.22 -25.16 -29.39
C ARG A 337 -1.70 -25.06 -29.63
N THR A 338 -2.34 -26.22 -29.68
CA THR A 338 -3.79 -26.35 -29.62
C THR A 338 -4.20 -26.79 -28.22
N GLY A 339 -5.21 -26.14 -27.64
CA GLY A 339 -5.69 -26.45 -26.29
C GLY A 339 -4.95 -25.71 -25.15
N TYR A 340 -4.96 -26.31 -23.96
CA TYR A 340 -4.45 -25.69 -22.74
C TYR A 340 -2.92 -25.54 -22.77
N THR A 341 -2.43 -24.31 -22.58
CA THR A 341 -1.01 -24.00 -22.51
C THR A 341 -0.67 -23.43 -21.14
N PRO A 342 -0.04 -24.20 -20.23
CA PRO A 342 0.38 -23.68 -18.95
C PRO A 342 1.51 -22.64 -19.13
N PRO A 343 1.74 -21.76 -18.14
CA PRO A 343 2.93 -20.91 -18.10
C PRO A 343 4.21 -21.76 -18.19
N PHE A 344 5.19 -21.26 -18.94
CA PHE A 344 6.51 -21.88 -19.06
C PHE A 344 7.51 -21.18 -18.14
N VAL A 345 8.24 -21.96 -17.33
CA VAL A 345 9.23 -21.44 -16.39
C VAL A 345 10.62 -21.89 -16.83
N ILE A 346 11.50 -20.92 -17.08
CA ILE A 346 12.93 -21.16 -17.30
C ILE A 346 13.66 -20.88 -15.99
N TYR A 347 14.38 -21.87 -15.48
CA TYR A 347 15.25 -21.74 -14.31
C TYR A 347 16.66 -22.23 -14.63
N GLY A 348 17.65 -21.73 -13.90
CA GLY A 348 19.05 -22.09 -14.11
C GLY A 348 19.99 -21.12 -13.41
N ALA A 349 21.24 -21.55 -13.18
CA ALA A 349 22.26 -20.76 -12.50
C ALA A 349 22.60 -19.45 -13.23
N PHE A 350 23.36 -18.57 -12.58
CA PHE A 350 23.87 -17.37 -13.24
C PHE A 350 24.75 -17.74 -14.45
N GLY A 351 24.63 -17.00 -15.56
CA GLY A 351 25.41 -17.25 -16.77
C GLY A 351 24.91 -18.37 -17.69
N THR A 352 23.83 -19.08 -17.37
CA THR A 352 23.32 -20.20 -18.21
C THR A 352 22.49 -19.76 -19.43
N GLY A 353 22.65 -18.52 -19.90
CA GLY A 353 22.00 -18.03 -21.12
C GLY A 353 20.46 -17.92 -21.09
N LYS A 354 19.82 -17.78 -19.91
CA LYS A 354 18.35 -17.63 -19.80
C LYS A 354 17.81 -16.45 -20.60
N THR A 355 18.44 -15.27 -20.45
CA THR A 355 18.05 -14.05 -21.17
C THR A 355 18.24 -14.21 -22.67
N GLU A 356 19.36 -14.82 -23.09
CA GLU A 356 19.62 -15.14 -24.49
C GLU A 356 18.55 -16.09 -25.06
N THR A 357 18.18 -17.13 -24.31
CA THR A 357 17.14 -18.09 -24.70
C THR A 357 15.79 -17.40 -24.93
N ILE A 358 15.36 -16.51 -24.03
CA ILE A 358 14.11 -15.74 -24.18
C ILE A 358 14.20 -14.80 -25.40
N GLY A 359 15.34 -14.12 -25.59
CA GLY A 359 15.57 -13.24 -26.73
C GLY A 359 15.53 -13.98 -28.06
N GLN A 360 16.18 -15.15 -28.14
CA GLN A 360 16.15 -16.01 -29.33
C GLN A 360 14.73 -16.50 -29.62
N ALA A 361 13.99 -16.95 -28.60
CA ALA A 361 12.59 -17.36 -28.78
C ALA A 361 11.72 -16.23 -29.31
N ALA A 362 11.87 -15.00 -28.79
CA ALA A 362 11.14 -13.83 -29.28
C ALA A 362 11.51 -13.50 -30.74
N MET A 363 12.79 -13.58 -31.12
CA MET A 363 13.23 -13.37 -32.50
C MET A 363 12.66 -14.41 -33.46
N VAL A 364 12.64 -15.70 -33.07
CA VAL A 364 12.04 -16.77 -33.88
C VAL A 364 10.53 -16.54 -34.04
N LEU A 365 9.82 -16.22 -32.94
CA LEU A 365 8.39 -15.89 -32.99
C LEU A 365 8.07 -14.73 -33.93
N LEU A 366 8.87 -13.66 -33.91
CA LEU A 366 8.67 -12.52 -34.81
C LEU A 366 8.96 -12.86 -36.28
N LYS A 367 9.92 -13.75 -36.54
CA LYS A 367 10.21 -14.24 -37.90
C LYS A 367 9.07 -15.12 -38.44
N GLU A 368 8.57 -16.05 -37.64
CA GLU A 368 7.51 -16.98 -38.04
C GLU A 368 6.12 -16.33 -38.03
N ARG A 369 5.89 -15.36 -37.14
CA ARG A 369 4.60 -14.68 -36.96
C ARG A 369 4.81 -13.15 -36.94
N PRO A 370 5.02 -12.50 -38.09
CA PRO A 370 5.39 -11.07 -38.18
C PRO A 370 4.38 -10.09 -37.59
N THR A 371 3.12 -10.50 -37.42
CA THR A 371 2.05 -9.67 -36.82
C THR A 371 2.01 -9.74 -35.29
N SER A 372 2.85 -10.57 -34.67
CA SER A 372 2.88 -10.74 -33.22
C SER A 372 3.38 -9.49 -32.52
N LYS A 373 2.75 -9.14 -31.39
CA LYS A 373 3.25 -8.11 -30.46
C LYS A 373 3.70 -8.79 -29.18
N ILE A 374 5.00 -8.76 -28.90
CA ILE A 374 5.60 -9.43 -27.74
C ILE A 374 5.88 -8.37 -26.67
N LEU A 375 5.35 -8.56 -25.47
CA LEU A 375 5.66 -7.75 -24.30
C LEU A 375 6.75 -8.46 -23.48
N ILE A 376 7.90 -7.81 -23.32
CA ILE A 376 9.00 -8.27 -22.47
C ILE A 376 9.09 -7.34 -21.26
N CYS A 377 9.06 -7.91 -20.07
CA CYS A 377 9.13 -7.15 -18.81
C CYS A 377 10.28 -7.66 -17.94
N ALA A 378 10.91 -6.76 -17.21
CA ALA A 378 11.86 -7.05 -16.15
C ALA A 378 11.52 -6.21 -14.91
N GLN A 379 11.94 -6.65 -13.74
CA GLN A 379 11.69 -5.92 -12.49
C GLN A 379 12.57 -4.67 -12.37
N SER A 380 13.75 -4.66 -13.00
CA SER A 380 14.69 -3.54 -13.01
C SER A 380 14.87 -2.98 -14.41
N ASN A 381 15.17 -1.68 -14.49
CA ASN A 381 15.60 -1.02 -15.72
C ASN A 381 17.07 -1.32 -16.11
N ARG A 382 17.80 -2.05 -15.25
CA ARG A 382 19.18 -2.50 -15.50
C ARG A 382 19.21 -3.80 -16.29
#